data_AF-A0A7Y0N381-F1
#
_entry.id   AF-A0A7Y0N381-F1
#
_cell.length_a   1.000
_cell.length_b   1.000
_cell.length_c   1.000
_cell.angle_alpha   90.00
_cell.angle_beta   90.00
_cell.angle_gamma   90.00
#
_symmetry.space_group_name_H-M   'P 1'
#
loop_
_entity.id
_entity.type
_entity.pdbx_description
1 polymer ?
#
loop_
_entity_poly.entity_id
_entity_poly.type
_entity_poly.pdbx_seq_one_letter_code
_entity_poly.pdbx_strand_id
1 'polypeptide(L)'
;ITWIMQLTQPLFSVADHAVTGRDMIMILGGAFLLAKSLKELWSWLTHNETNHSNHVRTGLAVVLLQIVAVDAVFSMDSVITAVGLTSEVPLMVAAIIASALVMVMTAEKINNLVTRYPGFKTLALLFLVLLGGLLMAEGFAIHINKGYVYFAMA
;
A
#
# COMPACT_ATOMS: atom_id res chain seq x y z
N ILE A 1 0.02 -1.91 -19.84
CA ILE A 1 -0.73 -3.12 -19.40
C ILE A 1 -0.05 -4.38 -19.90
N THR A 2 0.31 -4.46 -21.19
CA THR A 2 1.13 -5.55 -21.76
C THR A 2 2.48 -5.75 -21.04
N TRP A 3 3.11 -4.67 -20.57
CA TRP A 3 4.35 -4.72 -19.76
C TRP A 3 4.12 -5.13 -18.29
N ILE A 4 2.92 -4.87 -17.73
CA ILE A 4 2.52 -5.35 -16.40
C ILE A 4 2.18 -6.85 -16.43
N MET A 5 1.61 -7.34 -17.54
CA MET A 5 1.45 -8.78 -17.77
C MET A 5 2.79 -9.51 -17.94
N GLN A 6 3.85 -8.82 -18.39
CA GLN A 6 5.22 -9.34 -18.37
C GLN A 6 5.86 -9.33 -16.98
N LEU A 7 5.42 -8.47 -16.05
CA LEU A 7 5.89 -8.47 -14.66
C LEU A 7 5.43 -9.70 -13.86
N THR A 8 4.39 -10.41 -14.34
CA THR A 8 3.99 -11.76 -13.90
C THR A 8 4.83 -12.88 -14.53
N GLN A 9 5.67 -12.58 -15.53
CA GLN A 9 6.62 -13.57 -16.06
C GLN A 9 7.84 -13.65 -15.12
N PRO A 10 8.42 -14.85 -14.93
CA PRO A 10 9.62 -15.02 -14.12
C PRO A 10 10.77 -14.18 -14.69
N LEU A 11 11.26 -13.20 -13.91
CA LEU A 11 12.39 -12.35 -14.32
C LEU A 11 13.72 -13.04 -14.02
N PHE A 12 13.79 -13.80 -12.93
CA PHE A 12 14.94 -14.63 -12.55
C PHE A 12 14.47 -15.88 -11.79
N SER A 13 15.09 -17.04 -12.06
CA SER A 13 14.95 -18.23 -11.21
C SER A 13 16.16 -18.32 -10.28
N VAL A 14 15.92 -18.35 -8.97
CA VAL A 14 16.94 -18.73 -7.99
C VAL A 14 16.54 -20.08 -7.43
N ALA A 15 17.39 -21.08 -7.70
CA ALA A 15 17.25 -22.49 -7.34
C ALA A 15 16.00 -23.19 -7.92
N ASP A 16 14.79 -22.83 -7.48
CA ASP A 16 13.50 -23.42 -7.89
C ASP A 16 12.31 -22.45 -7.74
N HIS A 17 12.56 -21.18 -7.36
CA HIS A 17 11.53 -20.16 -7.21
C HIS A 17 11.63 -19.15 -8.35
N ALA A 18 10.58 -19.09 -9.15
CA ALA A 18 10.35 -18.07 -10.17
C ALA A 18 10.04 -16.74 -9.48
N VAL A 19 11.04 -15.87 -9.30
CA VAL A 19 10.81 -14.53 -8.74
C VAL A 19 10.28 -13.65 -9.86
N THR A 20 9.04 -13.22 -9.72
CA THR A 20 8.41 -12.29 -10.66
C THR A 20 8.65 -10.85 -10.21
N GLY A 21 8.56 -9.89 -11.12
CA GLY A 21 8.69 -8.48 -10.75
C GLY A 21 7.54 -8.01 -9.85
N ARG A 22 6.38 -8.68 -9.95
CA ARG A 22 5.27 -8.57 -9.00
C ARG A 22 5.71 -8.86 -7.58
N ASP A 23 6.40 -9.97 -7.35
CA ASP A 23 6.80 -10.40 -6.00
C ASP A 23 7.77 -9.40 -5.38
N MET A 24 8.70 -8.88 -6.18
CA MET A 24 9.63 -7.84 -5.73
C MET A 24 8.92 -6.53 -5.38
N ILE A 25 7.95 -6.10 -6.18
CA ILE A 25 7.13 -4.91 -5.89
C ILE A 25 6.33 -5.11 -4.60
N MET A 26 5.75 -6.29 -4.38
CA MET A 26 4.97 -6.59 -3.18
C MET A 26 5.83 -6.68 -1.91
N ILE A 27 7.01 -7.31 -1.98
CA ILE A 27 7.95 -7.36 -0.86
C ILE A 27 8.45 -5.94 -0.51
N LEU A 28 8.90 -5.19 -1.51
CA LEU A 28 9.41 -3.82 -1.31
C LEU A 28 8.30 -2.88 -0.81
N GLY A 29 7.11 -2.98 -1.40
CA GLY A 29 5.94 -2.20 -1.00
C GLY A 29 5.47 -2.53 0.40
N GLY A 30 5.38 -3.82 0.75
CA GLY A 30 5.04 -4.28 2.09
C GLY A 30 6.05 -3.81 3.13
N ALA A 31 7.35 -3.97 2.86
CA ALA A 31 8.43 -3.48 3.73
C ALA A 31 8.38 -1.96 3.91
N PHE A 32 8.14 -1.21 2.84
CA PHE A 32 8.00 0.24 2.89
C PHE A 32 6.80 0.68 3.75
N LEU A 33 5.64 0.04 3.57
CA LEU A 33 4.44 0.32 4.37
C LEU A 33 4.65 -0.01 5.85
N LEU A 34 5.26 -1.16 6.15
CA LEU A 34 5.60 -1.55 7.52
C LEU A 34 6.56 -0.56 8.17
N ALA A 35 7.67 -0.22 7.50
CA ALA A 35 8.64 0.72 8.04
C ALA A 35 8.03 2.10 8.29
N LYS A 36 7.22 2.61 7.35
CA LYS A 36 6.56 3.92 7.46
C LYS A 36 5.53 3.94 8.58
N SER A 37 4.63 2.96 8.61
CA SER A 37 3.57 2.87 9.62
C SER A 37 4.14 2.61 11.02
N LEU A 38 5.16 1.76 11.16
CA LEU A 38 5.82 1.50 12.44
C LEU A 38 6.58 2.73 12.94
N LYS A 39 7.31 3.44 12.07
CA LYS A 39 7.97 4.71 12.44
C LYS A 39 6.96 5.75 12.90
N GLU A 40 5.82 5.87 12.21
CA GLU A 40 4.80 6.84 12.57
C GLU A 40 4.05 6.45 13.86
N LEU A 41 3.81 5.15 14.08
CA LEU A 41 3.27 4.63 15.33
C LEU A 41 4.22 4.83 16.51
N TRP A 42 5.51 4.53 16.33
CA TRP A 42 6.54 4.74 17.35
C TRP A 42 6.71 6.21 17.69
N SER A 43 6.68 7.08 16.67
CA SER A 43 6.65 8.52 16.85
C SER A 43 5.44 8.95 17.69
N TRP A 44 4.23 8.49 17.34
CA TRP A 44 3.02 8.80 18.10
C TRP A 44 3.07 8.31 19.56
N LEU A 45 3.66 7.13 19.80
CA LEU A 45 3.83 6.57 21.15
C LEU A 45 4.86 7.36 21.99
N THR A 46 5.93 7.83 21.35
CA THR A 46 7.07 8.49 22.01
C THR A 46 6.82 9.99 22.21
N HIS A 47 6.03 10.63 21.35
CA HIS A 47 5.70 12.06 21.42
C HIS A 47 4.76 12.45 22.59
N ASN A 48 4.54 11.55 23.56
CA ASN A 48 3.87 11.90 24.81
C ASN A 48 4.81 12.61 25.82
N GLU A 49 6.13 12.63 25.57
CA GLU A 49 7.10 13.44 26.32
C GLU A 49 7.98 14.24 25.34
N THR A 50 8.09 15.56 25.54
CA THR A 50 8.86 16.55 24.76
C THR A 50 8.15 17.18 23.55
N ASN A 51 7.49 18.31 23.84
CA ASN A 51 7.30 19.41 22.89
C ASN A 51 8.67 19.92 22.41
N HIS A 52 9.21 19.43 21.30
CA HIS A 52 10.17 20.19 20.50
C HIS A 52 9.82 20.00 19.02
N SER A 53 9.13 21.02 18.50
CA SER A 53 8.88 21.25 17.09
C SER A 53 10.20 21.49 16.37
N ASN A 54 10.91 20.43 15.96
CA ASN A 54 11.81 20.57 14.83
C ASN A 54 10.99 20.29 13.58
N HIS A 55 10.47 21.37 12.99
CA HIS A 55 9.74 21.35 11.74
C HIS A 55 10.75 20.98 10.63
N VAL A 56 11.07 19.68 10.54
CA VAL A 56 11.75 19.13 9.37
C VAL A 56 10.81 19.41 8.22
N ARG A 57 11.13 20.43 7.42
CA ARG A 57 10.55 20.61 6.09
C ARG A 57 10.93 19.37 5.28
N THR A 58 10.17 18.30 5.45
CA THR A 58 10.12 17.21 4.50
C THR A 58 9.73 17.89 3.19
N GLY A 59 10.70 18.05 2.29
CA GLY A 59 10.48 18.79 1.05
C GLY A 59 9.26 18.22 0.33
N LEU A 60 8.45 19.07 -0.30
CA LEU A 60 7.25 18.64 -1.05
C LEU A 60 7.57 17.46 -1.99
N ALA A 61 8.79 17.43 -2.57
CA ALA A 61 9.29 16.32 -3.38
C ALA A 61 9.33 14.97 -2.65
N VAL A 62 9.73 14.94 -1.37
CA VAL A 62 9.79 13.70 -0.57
C VAL A 62 8.38 13.21 -0.23
N VAL A 63 7.46 14.13 0.09
CA VAL A 63 6.04 13.78 0.34
C VAL A 63 5.38 13.24 -0.93
N LEU A 64 5.61 13.90 -2.07
CA LEU A 64 5.09 13.44 -3.36
C LEU A 64 5.65 12.06 -3.75
N LEU A 65 6.96 11.85 -3.57
CA LEU A 65 7.59 10.54 -3.82
C LEU A 65 6.97 9.44 -2.94
N GLN A 66 6.67 9.75 -1.68
CA GLN A 66 6.00 8.80 -0.77
C GLN A 66 4.56 8.47 -1.23
N ILE A 67 3.77 9.48 -1.63
CA ILE A 67 2.41 9.26 -2.13
C ILE A 67 2.44 8.38 -3.38
N VAL A 68 3.31 8.69 -4.34
CA VAL A 68 3.46 7.90 -5.57
C VAL A 68 3.92 6.47 -5.25
N ALA A 69 4.83 6.29 -4.29
CA ALA A 69 5.28 4.97 -3.88
C ALA A 69 4.16 4.14 -3.22
N VAL A 70 3.37 4.74 -2.32
CA VAL A 70 2.21 4.08 -1.70
C VAL A 70 1.18 3.70 -2.76
N ASP A 71 0.85 4.64 -3.65
CA ASP A 71 -0.16 4.44 -4.69
C ASP A 71 0.27 3.37 -5.69
N ALA A 72 1.55 3.32 -6.08
CA ALA A 72 2.08 2.28 -6.98
C ALA A 72 1.94 0.87 -6.39
N VAL A 73 2.19 0.72 -5.08
CA VAL A 73 2.06 -0.57 -4.39
C VAL A 73 0.59 -1.01 -4.30
N PHE A 74 -0.30 -0.08 -3.95
CA PHE A 74 -1.74 -0.36 -3.83
C PHE A 74 -2.42 -0.58 -5.20
N SER A 75 -1.98 0.15 -6.22
CA SER A 75 -2.36 0.01 -7.62
C SER A 75 -2.05 -1.40 -8.15
N MET A 76 -0.89 -1.97 -7.79
CA MET A 76 -0.49 -3.29 -8.26
C MET A 76 -1.43 -4.40 -7.74
N ASP A 77 -1.84 -4.36 -6.46
CA ASP A 77 -2.80 -5.34 -5.90
C ASP A 77 -4.19 -5.22 -6.56
N SER A 78 -4.65 -3.99 -6.80
CA SER A 78 -5.92 -3.72 -7.49
C SER A 78 -5.91 -4.24 -8.94
N VAL A 79 -4.79 -4.07 -9.65
CA VAL A 79 -4.60 -4.59 -11.02
C VAL A 79 -4.61 -6.12 -11.01
N ILE A 80 -3.84 -6.76 -10.12
CA ILE A 80 -3.75 -8.23 -10.05
C ILE A 80 -5.12 -8.84 -9.75
N THR A 81 -5.85 -8.27 -8.78
CA THR A 81 -7.21 -8.72 -8.45
C THR A 81 -8.15 -8.55 -9.65
N ALA A 82 -8.06 -7.44 -10.37
CA ALA A 82 -8.88 -7.21 -11.56
C ALA A 82 -8.54 -8.16 -12.72
N VAL A 83 -7.25 -8.48 -12.95
CA VAL A 83 -6.81 -9.49 -13.92
C VAL A 83 -7.37 -10.88 -13.58
N GLY A 84 -7.50 -11.21 -12.30
CA GLY A 84 -8.12 -12.46 -11.86
C GLY A 84 -9.64 -12.53 -12.03
N LEU A 85 -10.31 -11.38 -12.19
CA LEU A 85 -11.77 -11.28 -12.31
C LEU A 85 -12.26 -11.12 -13.77
N THR A 86 -11.49 -10.47 -14.63
CA THR A 86 -11.87 -10.25 -16.03
C THR A 86 -10.65 -10.12 -16.94
N SER A 87 -10.74 -10.75 -18.11
CA SER A 87 -9.72 -10.64 -19.17
C SER A 87 -9.86 -9.37 -20.01
N GLU A 88 -10.95 -8.61 -19.81
CA GLU A 88 -11.24 -7.39 -20.58
C GLU A 88 -10.42 -6.20 -20.10
N VAL A 89 -9.28 -6.00 -20.76
CA VAL A 89 -8.35 -4.88 -20.51
C VAL A 89 -9.05 -3.51 -20.42
N PRO A 90 -10.01 -3.16 -21.31
CA PRO A 90 -10.69 -1.85 -21.23
C PRO A 90 -11.46 -1.66 -19.92
N LEU A 91 -12.09 -2.72 -19.41
CA LEU A 91 -12.87 -2.69 -18.17
C LEU A 91 -11.96 -2.44 -16.95
N MET A 92 -10.80 -3.10 -16.94
CA MET A 92 -9.80 -2.95 -15.89
C MET A 92 -9.26 -1.53 -15.82
N VAL A 93 -8.91 -0.94 -16.97
CA VAL A 93 -8.44 0.45 -17.04
C VAL A 93 -9.52 1.41 -16.54
N ALA A 94 -10.76 1.24 -17.00
CA ALA A 94 -11.87 2.07 -16.56
C ALA A 94 -12.08 2.00 -15.05
N ALA A 95 -12.02 0.80 -14.46
CA ALA A 95 -12.16 0.59 -13.02
C ALA A 95 -11.04 1.27 -12.20
N ILE A 96 -9.78 1.14 -12.64
CA ILE A 96 -8.63 1.75 -11.96
C ILE A 96 -8.73 3.28 -12.01
N ILE A 97 -9.04 3.86 -13.17
CA ILE A 97 -9.17 5.31 -13.33
C ILE A 97 -10.35 5.82 -12.48
N ALA A 98 -11.49 5.13 -12.50
CA ALA A 98 -12.64 5.50 -11.69
C ALA A 98 -12.32 5.44 -10.19
N SER A 99 -11.63 4.39 -9.72
CA SER A 99 -11.20 4.24 -8.33
C SER A 99 -10.24 5.36 -7.91
N ALA A 100 -9.23 5.65 -8.73
CA ALA A 100 -8.27 6.72 -8.46
C ALA A 100 -8.95 8.10 -8.38
N LEU A 101 -9.92 8.38 -9.26
CA LEU A 101 -10.69 9.61 -9.23
C LEU A 101 -11.45 9.76 -7.90
N VAL A 102 -12.15 8.71 -7.47
CA VAL A 102 -12.88 8.69 -6.20
C VAL A 102 -11.92 8.86 -5.00
N MET A 103 -10.75 8.23 -5.06
CA MET A 103 -9.72 8.36 -4.02
C MET A 103 -9.27 9.82 -3.87
N VAL A 104 -8.92 10.50 -4.96
CA VAL A 104 -8.48 11.91 -4.94
C VAL A 104 -9.60 12.83 -4.46
N MET A 105 -10.83 12.64 -4.94
CA MET A 105 -11.99 13.44 -4.51
C MET A 105 -12.31 13.28 -3.02
N THR A 106 -11.94 12.15 -2.42
CA THR A 106 -12.25 11.81 -1.02
C THR A 106 -11.06 12.06 -0.08
N ALA A 107 -9.83 12.15 -0.60
CA ALA A 107 -8.60 12.26 0.17
C ALA A 107 -8.62 13.44 1.16
N GLU A 108 -9.08 14.62 0.73
CA GLU A 108 -9.16 15.80 1.61
C GLU A 108 -10.15 15.60 2.76
N LYS A 109 -11.31 14.97 2.50
CA LYS A 109 -12.31 14.66 3.54
C LYS A 109 -11.76 13.65 4.56
N ILE A 110 -11.07 12.62 4.09
CA ILE A 110 -10.42 11.62 4.96
C ILE A 110 -9.34 12.28 5.80
N ASN A 111 -8.49 13.11 5.19
CA ASN A 111 -7.44 13.85 5.89
C ASN A 111 -8.00 14.74 7.00
N ASN A 112 -9.09 15.46 6.73
CA ASN A 112 -9.75 16.29 7.73
C ASN A 112 -10.34 15.47 8.88
N LEU A 113 -10.89 14.29 8.61
CA LEU A 113 -11.42 13.40 9.64
C LEU A 113 -10.31 12.82 10.53
N VAL A 114 -9.22 12.37 9.92
CA VAL A 114 -8.03 11.84 10.63
C VAL A 114 -7.37 12.92 11.49
N THR A 115 -7.31 14.16 10.99
CA THR A 115 -6.75 15.30 11.74
C THR A 115 -7.65 15.69 12.92
N ARG A 116 -8.98 15.60 12.76
CA ARG A 116 -9.95 15.97 13.80
C ARG A 116 -10.05 14.92 14.92
N TYR A 117 -9.86 13.65 14.60
CA TYR A 117 -9.99 12.55 15.57
C TYR A 117 -8.73 11.68 15.61
N PRO A 118 -7.86 11.86 16.63
CA PRO A 118 -6.59 11.13 16.73
C PRO A 118 -6.71 9.60 16.71
N GLY A 119 -7.82 9.05 17.23
CA GLY A 119 -8.07 7.61 17.20
C GLY A 119 -8.16 7.03 15.78
N PHE A 120 -8.72 7.79 14.83
CA PHE A 120 -8.75 7.38 13.42
C PHE A 120 -7.36 7.36 12.79
N LYS A 121 -6.45 8.24 13.23
CA LYS A 121 -5.06 8.21 12.78
C LYS A 121 -4.40 6.89 13.18
N THR A 122 -4.53 6.50 14.44
CA THR A 122 -3.95 5.25 14.93
C THR A 122 -4.56 4.04 14.25
N LEU A 123 -5.89 4.02 14.05
CA LEU A 123 -6.57 2.94 13.32
C LEU A 123 -6.07 2.83 11.87
N ALA A 124 -5.92 3.95 11.17
CA ALA A 124 -5.37 3.98 9.81
C ALA A 124 -3.91 3.48 9.76
N LEU A 125 -3.09 3.82 10.76
CA LEU A 125 -1.71 3.31 10.85
C LEU A 125 -1.67 1.80 11.07
N LEU A 126 -2.54 1.26 11.93
CA LEU A 126 -2.65 -0.19 12.14
C LEU A 126 -3.13 -0.91 10.88
N PHE A 127 -4.06 -0.31 10.14
CA PHE A 127 -4.50 -0.82 8.84
C PHE A 127 -3.34 -0.86 7.83
N LEU A 128 -2.49 0.17 7.79
CA LEU A 128 -1.27 0.18 6.96
C LEU A 128 -0.26 -0.90 7.39
N VAL A 129 -0.10 -1.16 8.69
CA VAL A 129 0.74 -2.27 9.18
C VAL A 129 0.19 -3.61 8.69
N LEU A 130 -1.12 -3.83 8.81
CA LEU A 130 -1.77 -5.06 8.38
C LEU A 130 -1.61 -5.29 6.87
N LEU A 131 -1.94 -4.28 6.05
CA LEU A 131 -1.75 -4.35 4.60
C LEU A 131 -0.28 -4.55 4.20
N GLY A 132 0.65 -3.89 4.90
CA GLY A 132 2.08 -4.08 4.67
C GLY A 132 2.53 -5.52 4.95
N GLY A 133 2.02 -6.13 6.02
CA GLY A 133 2.26 -7.54 6.33
C GLY A 133 1.65 -8.49 5.30
N LEU A 134 0.43 -8.21 4.83
CA LEU A 134 -0.23 -9.01 3.79
C LEU A 134 0.55 -8.98 2.48
N LEU A 135 1.02 -7.80 2.05
CA LEU A 135 1.82 -7.65 0.84
C LEU A 135 3.17 -8.38 0.93
N MET A 136 3.83 -8.35 2.09
CA MET A 136 5.03 -9.16 2.28
C MET A 136 4.72 -10.66 2.18
N ALA A 137 3.63 -11.13 2.81
CA ALA A 137 3.24 -12.52 2.74
C ALA A 137 2.95 -12.96 1.29
N GLU A 138 2.17 -12.17 0.55
CA GLU A 138 1.88 -12.45 -0.86
C GLU A 138 3.15 -12.43 -1.73
N GLY A 139 4.07 -11.49 -1.48
CA GLY A 139 5.33 -11.40 -2.19
C GLY A 139 6.29 -12.58 -1.91
N PHE A 140 6.20 -13.22 -0.73
CA PHE A 140 6.91 -14.47 -0.43
C PHE A 140 6.16 -15.73 -0.91
N ALA A 141 5.12 -15.57 -1.74
CA ALA A 141 4.23 -16.65 -2.18
C ALA A 141 3.50 -17.39 -1.04
N ILE A 142 3.43 -16.78 0.16
CA ILE A 142 2.61 -17.26 1.28
C ILE A 142 1.20 -16.74 1.03
N HIS A 143 0.35 -17.60 0.48
CA HIS A 143 -1.02 -17.23 0.14
C HIS A 143 -1.87 -17.19 1.41
N ILE A 144 -2.03 -15.99 1.99
CA ILE A 144 -2.98 -15.74 3.08
C ILE A 144 -4.35 -15.52 2.46
N ASN A 145 -5.38 -16.22 2.96
CA ASN A 145 -6.74 -16.00 2.51
C ASN A 145 -7.20 -14.59 2.93
N LYS A 146 -7.40 -13.71 1.95
CA LYS A 146 -7.85 -12.32 2.13
C LYS A 146 -9.15 -12.22 2.95
N GLY A 147 -9.98 -13.26 2.98
CA GLY A 147 -11.21 -13.32 3.79
C GLY A 147 -10.98 -13.21 5.29
N TYR A 148 -9.91 -13.82 5.84
CA TYR A 148 -9.58 -13.67 7.27
C TYR A 148 -9.12 -12.25 7.59
N VAL A 149 -8.40 -11.63 6.65
CA VAL A 149 -7.92 -10.26 6.78
C VAL A 149 -9.10 -9.28 6.73
N TYR A 150 -10.02 -9.43 5.77
CA TYR A 150 -11.22 -8.59 5.72
C TYR A 150 -12.11 -8.76 6.95
N PHE A 151 -12.22 -9.98 7.48
CA PHE A 151 -12.98 -10.23 8.72
C PHE A 151 -12.34 -9.56 9.93
N ALA A 152 -11.01 -9.43 9.98
CA ALA A 152 -10.31 -8.72 11.04
C ALA A 152 -10.41 -7.18 10.90
N MET A 153 -10.81 -6.66 9.73
CA MET A 153 -10.92 -5.22 9.43
C MET A 153 -12.37 -4.70 9.47
N ALA A 154 -13.36 -5.59 9.40
CA ALA A 154 -14.79 -5.30 9.50
C ALA A 154 -15.24 -5.21 10.97
#